data_AF-A0A7V9C4V0-F1
#
_entry.id   AF-A0A7V9C4V0-F1
#
_cell.length_a   1.000
_cell.length_b   1.000
_cell.length_c   1.000
_cell.angle_alpha   90.00
_cell.angle_beta   90.00
_cell.angle_gamma   90.00
#
_symmetry.space_group_name_H-M   'P 1'
#
loop_
_entity.id
_entity.type
_entity.pdbx_description
1 polymer ?
#
loop_
_entity_poly.entity_id
_entity_poly.type
_entity_poly.pdbx_seq_one_letter_code
_entity_poly.pdbx_strand_id
1 'polypeptide(L)'
;MSETEQQIRGNEETQTTGIEPAAANPGSESSAEIERLRMENETLTNSIRMREARELITKIFTDAGARSPGLLFDVASEKLQFSSDGQLLNAAAIAENLKKTFPEQFGFDKTPDSIGGGAGTGRPVQFLTAETLSGMTPAQIKDLDWQEVKQVLGAGD
;
A
#
# COMPACT_ATOMS: atom_id res chain seq x y z
N MET A 1 1.78 -81.96 -57.51
CA MET A 1 1.73 -80.84 -56.55
C MET A 1 0.55 -81.15 -55.62
N SER A 2 0.70 -82.20 -54.79
CA SER A 2 1.08 -82.16 -53.35
C SER A 2 0.08 -81.35 -52.53
N GLU A 3 -0.85 -82.05 -51.85
CA GLU A 3 -0.82 -82.35 -50.39
C GLU A 3 -1.43 -81.18 -49.59
N THR A 4 -2.68 -81.25 -49.14
CA THR A 4 -3.21 -82.00 -47.97
C THR A 4 -2.57 -81.55 -46.66
N GLU A 5 -3.38 -80.98 -45.77
CA GLU A 5 -3.45 -81.14 -44.29
C GLU A 5 -4.04 -79.84 -43.70
N GLN A 6 -5.27 -79.87 -43.17
CA GLN A 6 -5.62 -80.24 -41.78
C GLN A 6 -4.95 -79.29 -40.76
N GLN A 7 -5.51 -78.86 -39.63
CA GLN A 7 -6.77 -79.05 -38.90
C GLN A 7 -6.51 -78.34 -37.54
N ILE A 8 -7.53 -78.27 -36.66
CA ILE A 8 -7.42 -78.03 -35.19
C ILE A 8 -7.29 -76.53 -34.82
N ARG A 9 -8.32 -75.82 -34.32
CA ARG A 9 -9.21 -76.00 -33.14
C ARG A 9 -8.50 -75.83 -31.79
N GLY A 10 -8.70 -74.67 -31.17
CA GLY A 10 -8.66 -74.48 -29.70
C GLY A 10 -7.36 -73.90 -29.14
N ASN A 11 -7.42 -72.69 -28.59
CA ASN A 11 -7.26 -72.50 -27.14
C ASN A 11 -7.56 -71.05 -26.73
N GLU A 12 -8.33 -70.93 -25.66
CA GLU A 12 -8.48 -69.76 -24.82
C GLU A 12 -7.11 -69.30 -24.30
N GLU A 13 -6.86 -67.99 -24.30
CA GLU A 13 -6.04 -67.34 -23.28
C GLU A 13 -6.40 -65.86 -23.23
N THR A 14 -7.21 -65.53 -22.23
CA THR A 14 -7.37 -64.18 -21.66
C THR A 14 -6.01 -63.55 -21.40
N GLN A 15 -5.53 -62.70 -22.31
CA GLN A 15 -4.51 -61.70 -21.97
C GLN A 15 -5.22 -60.43 -21.50
N THR A 16 -5.47 -60.44 -20.20
CA THR A 16 -5.41 -59.26 -19.34
C THR A 16 -4.03 -58.62 -19.53
N THR A 17 -3.89 -57.70 -20.47
CA THR A 17 -2.76 -56.76 -20.47
C THR A 17 -3.13 -55.66 -19.49
N GLY A 18 -2.47 -55.70 -18.34
CA GLY A 18 -2.65 -54.75 -17.26
C GLY A 18 -2.57 -53.32 -17.76
N ILE A 19 -3.53 -52.52 -17.33
CA ILE A 19 -3.39 -51.07 -17.28
C ILE A 19 -2.34 -50.83 -16.19
N GLU A 20 -1.08 -50.75 -16.60
CA GLU A 20 0.00 -50.22 -15.78
C GLU A 20 -0.43 -48.81 -15.35
N PRO A 21 -0.57 -48.51 -14.04
CA PRO A 21 -0.80 -47.14 -13.63
C PRO A 21 0.46 -46.38 -14.05
N ALA A 22 0.29 -45.45 -14.99
CA ALA A 22 1.33 -44.52 -15.40
C ALA A 22 2.00 -43.99 -14.13
N ALA A 23 3.25 -44.41 -13.91
CA ALA A 23 4.05 -43.92 -12.82
C ALA A 23 4.11 -42.39 -12.95
N ALA A 24 3.40 -41.70 -12.07
CA ALA A 24 3.47 -40.25 -11.93
C ALA A 24 4.96 -39.92 -11.75
N ASN A 25 5.52 -39.24 -12.75
CA ASN A 25 6.94 -38.96 -12.82
C ASN A 25 7.27 -37.90 -11.74
N PRO A 26 7.92 -38.24 -10.63
CA PRO A 26 8.09 -37.31 -9.50
C PRO A 26 8.95 -36.07 -9.86
N GLY A 27 9.65 -36.11 -10.99
CA GLY A 27 10.43 -34.97 -11.51
C GLY A 27 9.58 -33.86 -12.15
N SER A 28 8.36 -34.15 -12.64
CA SER A 28 7.54 -33.13 -13.30
C SER A 28 6.86 -32.19 -12.30
N GLU A 29 6.40 -32.72 -11.16
CA GLU A 29 5.81 -31.91 -10.09
C GLU A 29 6.88 -31.02 -9.42
N SER A 30 8.09 -31.56 -9.19
CA SER A 30 9.20 -30.76 -8.67
C SER A 30 9.65 -29.66 -9.63
N SER A 31 9.68 -29.92 -10.95
CA SER A 31 10.06 -28.91 -11.94
C SER A 31 9.01 -27.81 -12.08
N ALA A 32 7.72 -28.16 -12.04
CA ALA A 32 6.62 -27.19 -12.08
C ALA A 32 6.61 -26.31 -10.82
N GLU A 33 6.86 -26.90 -9.65
CA GLU A 33 6.95 -26.15 -8.39
C GLU A 33 8.18 -25.23 -8.35
N ILE A 34 9.33 -25.67 -8.88
CA ILE A 34 10.53 -24.81 -9.01
C ILE A 34 10.24 -23.60 -9.90
N GLU A 35 9.55 -23.79 -11.02
CA GLU A 35 9.22 -22.69 -11.93
C GLU A 35 8.23 -21.72 -11.29
N ARG A 36 7.20 -22.24 -10.61
CA ARG A 36 6.27 -21.43 -9.82
C ARG A 36 7.00 -20.59 -8.77
N LEU A 37 7.88 -21.21 -7.99
CA LEU A 37 8.65 -20.51 -6.96
C LEU A 37 9.60 -19.46 -7.55
N ARG A 38 10.13 -19.67 -8.75
CA ARG A 38 10.93 -18.65 -9.46
C ARG A 38 10.09 -17.45 -9.86
N MET A 39 8.92 -17.68 -10.46
CA MET A 39 7.99 -16.60 -10.82
C MET A 39 7.51 -15.82 -9.59
N GLU A 40 7.25 -16.53 -8.48
CA GLU A 40 6.87 -15.90 -7.21
C GLU A 40 8.01 -15.07 -6.63
N ASN A 41 9.25 -15.60 -6.60
CA ASN A 41 10.41 -14.85 -6.15
C ASN A 41 10.67 -13.60 -7.01
N GLU A 42 10.53 -13.69 -8.33
CA GLU A 42 10.67 -12.54 -9.23
C GLU A 42 9.61 -11.48 -8.93
N THR A 43 8.35 -11.90 -8.75
CA THR A 43 7.23 -11.02 -8.40
C THR A 43 7.48 -10.33 -7.06
N LEU A 44 7.88 -11.08 -6.03
CA LEU A 44 8.17 -10.55 -4.71
C LEU A 44 9.35 -9.59 -4.75
N THR A 45 10.43 -9.96 -5.43
CA THR A 45 11.63 -9.11 -5.61
C THR A 45 11.26 -7.80 -6.28
N ASN A 46 10.46 -7.84 -7.36
CA ASN A 46 10.00 -6.65 -8.03
C ASN A 46 9.12 -5.78 -7.11
N SER A 47 8.23 -6.39 -6.32
CA SER A 47 7.36 -5.67 -5.38
C SER A 47 8.16 -4.94 -4.28
N ILE A 48 9.20 -5.58 -3.74
CA ILE A 48 10.07 -5.00 -2.72
C ILE A 48 10.85 -3.84 -3.32
N ARG A 49 11.47 -4.06 -4.48
CA ARG A 49 12.22 -3.03 -5.21
C ARG A 49 11.38 -1.80 -5.51
N MET A 50 10.14 -1.97 -5.98
CA MET A 50 9.24 -0.86 -6.28
C MET A 50 8.81 -0.11 -5.02
N ARG A 51 8.61 -0.81 -3.90
CA ARG A 51 8.31 -0.20 -2.60
C ARG A 51 9.47 0.66 -2.11
N GLU A 52 10.68 0.12 -2.13
CA GLU A 52 11.90 0.84 -1.74
C GLU A 52 12.15 2.06 -2.65
N ALA A 53 11.98 1.90 -3.96
CA ALA A 53 12.08 2.99 -4.91
C ALA A 53 11.07 4.11 -4.63
N ARG A 54 9.82 3.73 -4.30
CA ARG A 54 8.77 4.68 -3.91
C ARG A 54 9.16 5.46 -2.68
N GLU A 55 9.59 4.79 -1.63
CA GLU A 55 10.01 5.44 -0.38
C GLU A 55 11.18 6.41 -0.63
N LEU A 56 12.20 5.96 -1.36
CA LEU A 56 13.39 6.75 -1.64
C LEU A 56 13.08 7.98 -2.50
N ILE A 57 12.33 7.82 -3.60
CA ILE A 57 11.95 8.95 -4.46
C ILE A 57 11.00 9.90 -3.76
N THR A 58 10.00 9.38 -3.03
CA THR A 58 9.06 10.22 -2.28
C THR A 58 9.83 11.09 -1.28
N LYS A 59 10.84 10.52 -0.62
CA LYS A 59 11.74 11.27 0.27
C LYS A 59 12.51 12.35 -0.49
N ILE A 60 13.14 12.02 -1.62
CA ILE A 60 13.86 12.99 -2.47
C ILE A 60 12.95 14.15 -2.90
N PHE A 61 11.72 13.84 -3.32
CA PHE A 61 10.76 14.87 -3.73
C PHE A 61 10.30 15.71 -2.55
N THR A 62 10.06 15.11 -1.39
CA THR A 62 9.76 15.84 -0.15
C THR A 62 10.89 16.81 0.20
N ASP A 63 12.13 16.33 0.19
CA ASP A 63 13.32 17.14 0.49
C ASP A 63 13.52 18.26 -0.56
N ALA A 64 13.12 18.01 -1.80
CA ALA A 64 13.11 18.99 -2.89
C ALA A 64 11.94 20.00 -2.81
N GLY A 65 11.07 19.90 -1.80
CA GLY A 65 9.92 20.78 -1.61
C GLY A 65 8.75 20.48 -2.55
N ALA A 66 8.58 19.23 -2.97
CA ALA A 66 7.42 18.86 -3.77
C ALA A 66 6.12 18.98 -2.98
N ARG A 67 5.10 19.59 -3.59
CA ARG A 67 3.74 19.72 -3.01
C ARG A 67 3.03 18.38 -2.87
N SER A 68 3.29 17.45 -3.79
CA SER A 68 2.66 16.12 -3.80
C SER A 68 3.66 15.05 -4.23
N PRO A 69 4.59 14.66 -3.33
CA PRO A 69 5.63 13.68 -3.61
C PRO A 69 5.12 12.35 -4.16
N GLY A 70 3.98 11.85 -3.64
CA GLY A 70 3.39 10.59 -4.09
C GLY A 70 2.87 10.63 -5.53
N LEU A 71 2.20 11.71 -5.92
CA LEU A 71 1.70 11.86 -7.31
C LEU A 71 2.84 12.04 -8.30
N LEU A 72 3.90 12.75 -7.90
CA LEU A 72 5.11 12.87 -8.71
C LEU A 72 5.83 11.52 -8.86
N PHE A 73 5.78 10.65 -7.84
CA PHE A 73 6.31 9.30 -7.95
C PHE A 73 5.57 8.49 -9.02
N ASP A 74 4.24 8.56 -9.06
CA ASP A 74 3.46 7.80 -10.04
C ASP A 74 3.87 8.18 -11.47
N VAL A 75 4.09 9.48 -11.73
CA VAL A 75 4.62 9.98 -13.02
C VAL A 75 6.08 9.56 -13.28
N ALA A 76 6.89 9.47 -12.23
CA ALA A 76 8.29 9.07 -12.31
C ALA A 76 8.49 7.55 -12.46
N SER A 77 7.51 6.75 -12.04
CA SER A 77 7.64 5.30 -11.85
C SER A 77 8.01 4.55 -13.13
N GLU A 78 7.51 5.01 -14.28
CA GLU A 78 7.85 4.44 -15.60
C GLU A 78 9.28 4.72 -16.04
N LYS A 79 9.95 5.70 -15.42
CA LYS A 79 11.29 6.16 -15.78
C LYS A 79 12.38 5.59 -14.87
N LEU A 80 12.03 4.74 -13.90
CA LEU A 80 12.98 4.19 -12.94
C LEU A 80 13.98 3.25 -13.62
N GLN A 81 15.25 3.41 -13.28
CA GLN A 81 16.33 2.54 -13.76
C GLN A 81 17.00 1.89 -12.56
N PHE A 82 17.01 0.55 -12.57
CA PHE A 82 17.57 -0.26 -11.51
C PHE A 82 18.90 -0.90 -11.97
N SER A 83 19.84 -1.05 -11.04
CA SER A 83 21.04 -1.85 -11.25
C SER A 83 20.73 -3.34 -11.26
N SER A 84 21.73 -4.15 -11.62
CA SER A 84 21.71 -5.62 -11.46
C SER A 84 21.37 -6.05 -10.03
N ASP A 85 21.83 -5.28 -9.05
CA ASP A 85 21.64 -5.53 -7.61
C ASP A 85 20.30 -4.98 -7.10
N GLY A 86 19.49 -4.39 -7.98
CA GLY A 86 18.17 -3.84 -7.64
C GLY A 86 18.18 -2.44 -7.06
N GLN A 87 19.32 -1.75 -7.04
CA GLN A 87 19.41 -0.37 -6.54
C GLN A 87 18.93 0.63 -7.58
N LEU A 88 18.25 1.69 -7.15
CA LEU A 88 17.79 2.76 -8.03
C LEU A 88 18.95 3.68 -8.43
N LEU A 89 19.19 3.83 -9.74
CA LEU A 89 20.35 4.54 -10.28
C LEU A 89 20.09 6.00 -10.64
N ASN A 90 18.87 6.35 -11.07
CA ASN A 90 18.58 7.61 -11.74
C ASN A 90 17.66 8.56 -10.96
N ALA A 91 17.50 8.33 -9.65
CA ALA A 91 16.58 9.10 -8.79
C ALA A 91 16.82 10.63 -8.86
N ALA A 92 18.08 11.07 -8.77
CA ALA A 92 18.43 12.48 -8.84
C ALA A 92 18.12 13.11 -10.20
N ALA A 93 18.39 12.38 -11.30
CA ALA A 93 18.10 12.86 -12.65
C ALA A 93 16.59 13.02 -12.89
N ILE A 94 15.78 12.10 -12.35
CA ILE A 94 14.31 12.19 -12.38
C ILE A 94 13.85 13.45 -11.63
N ALA A 95 14.35 13.69 -10.42
CA ALA A 95 13.99 14.85 -9.62
C ALA A 95 14.31 16.17 -10.34
N GLU A 96 15.49 16.29 -10.93
CA GLU A 96 15.89 17.48 -11.69
C GLU A 96 15.06 17.67 -12.96
N ASN A 97 14.70 16.58 -13.65
CA ASN A 97 13.82 16.66 -14.82
C ASN A 97 12.41 17.13 -14.44
N LEU A 98 11.85 16.60 -13.35
CA LEU A 98 10.52 16.98 -12.87
C LEU A 98 10.48 18.42 -12.37
N LYS A 99 11.53 18.89 -11.68
CA LYS A 99 11.63 20.32 -11.30
C LYS A 99 11.58 21.26 -12.51
N LYS A 100 12.17 20.85 -13.64
CA LYS A 100 12.14 21.64 -14.88
C LYS A 100 10.80 21.56 -15.60
N THR A 101 10.15 20.39 -15.54
CA THR A 101 8.91 20.12 -16.27
C THR A 101 7.68 20.66 -15.54
N PHE A 102 7.67 20.56 -14.21
CA PHE A 102 6.58 20.93 -13.33
C PHE A 102 7.07 21.84 -12.19
N PRO A 103 7.71 22.98 -12.48
CA PRO A 103 8.29 23.84 -11.46
C PRO A 103 7.26 24.29 -10.41
N GLU A 104 5.98 24.42 -10.77
CA GLU A 104 4.88 24.77 -9.87
C GLU A 104 4.60 23.71 -8.80
N GLN A 105 4.96 22.45 -9.06
CA GLN A 105 4.83 21.35 -8.10
C GLN A 105 5.96 21.35 -7.07
N PHE A 106 7.01 22.17 -7.26
CA PHE A 106 8.14 22.28 -6.35
C PHE A 106 8.23 23.70 -5.77
N GLY A 107 8.39 23.77 -4.46
CA GLY A 107 8.52 25.04 -3.75
C GLY A 107 7.77 24.99 -2.43
N PHE A 108 8.38 25.64 -1.44
CA PHE A 108 7.73 25.90 -0.17
C PHE A 108 6.94 27.20 -0.31
N ASP A 109 5.76 27.13 -0.92
CA ASP A 109 4.77 28.14 -0.60
C ASP A 109 4.57 28.04 0.91
N LYS A 110 4.89 29.11 1.63
CA LYS A 110 4.54 29.28 3.04
C LYS A 110 3.07 28.90 3.13
N THR A 111 2.78 27.76 3.77
CA THR A 111 1.39 27.34 4.00
C THR A 111 0.69 28.56 4.59
N PRO A 112 -0.39 29.07 3.97
CA PRO A 112 -1.22 30.03 4.69
C PRO A 112 -1.58 29.35 6.00
N ASP A 113 -1.42 30.09 7.10
CA ASP A 113 -1.73 29.60 8.45
C ASP A 113 -3.04 28.80 8.39
N SER A 114 -2.96 27.54 8.82
CA SER A 114 -4.01 26.51 8.81
C SER A 114 -5.40 27.03 8.44
N ILE A 115 -5.83 26.87 7.18
CA ILE A 115 -7.23 27.07 6.82
C ILE A 115 -8.00 25.90 7.44
N GLY A 116 -8.69 26.17 8.55
CA GLY A 116 -9.51 25.22 9.29
C GLY A 116 -10.68 24.69 8.46
N GLY A 117 -10.41 23.74 7.56
CA GLY A 117 -11.37 23.03 6.71
C GLY A 117 -12.26 22.04 7.46
N GLY A 118 -12.80 22.45 8.60
CA GLY A 118 -13.60 21.62 9.50
C GLY A 118 -14.18 22.38 10.70
N ALA A 119 -13.95 23.69 10.82
CA ALA A 119 -14.70 24.51 11.74
C ALA A 119 -16.11 24.73 11.15
N GLY A 120 -16.96 23.72 11.28
CA GLY A 120 -18.39 23.98 11.44
C GLY A 120 -18.57 25.07 12.49
N THR A 121 -19.73 25.73 12.50
CA THR A 121 -20.10 26.83 13.41
C THR A 121 -20.12 26.42 14.89
N GLY A 122 -18.99 25.95 15.42
CA GLY A 122 -18.71 25.82 16.82
C GLY A 122 -18.40 27.20 17.32
N ARG A 123 -19.40 27.86 17.89
CA ARG A 123 -19.18 28.91 18.89
C ARG A 123 -18.01 28.46 19.76
N PRO A 124 -16.98 29.29 20.02
CA PRO A 124 -15.99 28.96 21.02
C PRO A 124 -16.77 28.66 22.31
N VAL A 125 -16.70 27.42 22.79
CA VAL A 125 -17.23 27.06 24.10
C VAL A 125 -16.34 27.80 25.08
N GLN A 126 -16.76 29.00 25.47
CA GLN A 126 -16.14 29.72 26.57
C GLN A 126 -16.49 28.91 27.81
N PHE A 127 -15.55 28.11 28.29
CA PHE A 127 -15.70 27.41 29.56
C PHE A 127 -15.92 28.44 30.65
N LEU A 128 -16.93 28.24 31.48
CA LEU A 128 -17.20 29.11 32.61
C LEU A 128 -16.03 29.00 33.60
N THR A 129 -15.35 30.11 33.88
CA THR A 129 -14.24 30.16 34.87
C THR A 129 -14.61 31.04 36.06
N ALA A 130 -13.92 30.88 37.18
CA ALA A 130 -14.18 31.66 38.40
C ALA A 130 -13.96 33.17 38.16
N GLU A 131 -12.98 33.51 37.32
CA GLU A 131 -12.71 34.88 36.90
C GLU A 131 -13.86 35.43 36.04
N THR A 132 -14.39 34.62 35.12
CA THR A 132 -15.55 34.98 34.29
C THR A 132 -16.81 35.18 35.15
N LEU A 133 -17.06 34.29 36.12
CA LEU A 133 -18.20 34.43 37.05
C LEU A 133 -18.11 35.68 37.91
N SER A 134 -16.92 36.03 38.39
CA SER A 134 -16.70 37.21 39.23
C SER A 134 -16.97 38.52 38.47
N GLY A 135 -16.82 38.52 37.14
CA GLY A 135 -17.14 39.65 36.28
C GLY A 135 -18.60 39.75 35.82
N MET A 136 -19.43 38.73 36.09
CA MET A 136 -20.83 38.71 35.66
C MET A 136 -21.78 39.32 36.69
N THR A 137 -22.85 39.95 36.20
CA THR A 137 -23.91 40.46 37.08
C THR A 137 -24.79 39.32 37.60
N PRO A 138 -25.45 39.48 38.77
CA PRO A 138 -26.34 38.44 39.31
C PRO A 138 -27.48 38.04 38.38
N ALA A 139 -27.96 38.97 37.54
CA ALA A 139 -28.96 38.69 36.52
C ALA A 139 -28.41 37.75 35.42
N GLN A 140 -27.16 37.95 35.00
CA GLN A 140 -26.50 37.13 33.98
C GLN A 140 -26.16 35.73 34.51
N ILE A 141 -25.79 35.61 35.79
CA ILE A 141 -25.50 34.32 36.42
C ILE A 141 -26.77 33.47 36.52
N LYS A 142 -27.95 34.10 36.70
CA LYS A 142 -29.23 33.40 36.78
C LYS A 142 -29.61 32.66 35.48
N ASP A 143 -29.11 33.14 34.34
CA ASP A 143 -29.35 32.55 33.02
C ASP A 143 -28.33 31.44 32.67
N LEU A 144 -27.36 31.17 33.54
CA LEU A 144 -26.37 30.10 33.37
C LEU A 144 -26.82 28.77 34.00
N ASP A 145 -26.18 27.69 33.58
CA ASP A 145 -26.38 26.37 34.20
C ASP A 145 -25.81 26.34 35.63
N TRP A 146 -26.70 26.15 36.60
CA TRP A 146 -26.33 26.19 38.03
C TRP A 146 -25.45 25.02 38.48
N GLN A 147 -25.43 23.90 37.76
CA GLN A 147 -24.48 22.81 38.02
C GLN A 147 -23.06 23.21 37.64
N GLU A 148 -22.91 23.88 36.50
CA GLU A 148 -21.61 24.37 36.01
C GLU A 148 -21.07 25.49 36.92
N VAL A 149 -21.93 26.44 37.32
CA VAL A 149 -21.57 27.51 38.28
C VAL A 149 -21.08 26.92 39.62
N LYS A 150 -21.74 25.88 40.14
CA LYS A 150 -21.33 25.21 41.38
C LYS A 150 -20.01 24.47 41.26
N GLN A 151 -19.74 23.83 40.12
CA GLN A 151 -18.46 23.16 39.91
C GLN A 151 -17.30 24.17 39.92
N VAL A 152 -17.49 25.31 39.27
CA VAL A 152 -16.47 26.37 39.22
C VAL A 152 -16.25 27.01 40.61
N LEU A 153 -17.31 27.23 41.39
CA LEU A 153 -17.19 27.76 42.75
C LEU A 153 -16.64 26.73 43.76
N GLY A 154 -16.92 25.43 43.55
CA GLY A 154 -16.43 24.35 44.42
C GLY A 154 -15.00 23.89 44.12
N ALA A 155 -14.46 24.23 42.94
CA ALA A 155 -13.09 23.92 42.53
C ALA A 155 -12.07 25.03 42.89
N GLY A 156 -12.53 26.14 43.48
CA GLY A 156 -11.73 27.31 43.81
C GLY A 156 -11.32 27.46 45.28
N ASP A 157 -11.36 26.39 46.08
CA ASP A 157 -10.83 26.34 47.46
C ASP A 157 -9.40 25.78 47.48
#